data_AF-A0AAV5A1A7-F1
#
_entry.id   AF-A0AAV5A1A7-F1
#
_cell.length_a   1.000
_cell.length_b   1.000
_cell.length_c   1.000
_cell.angle_alpha   90.00
_cell.angle_beta   90.00
_cell.angle_gamma   90.00
#
_symmetry.space_group_name_H-M   'P 1'
#
loop_
_entity.id
_entity.type
_entity.pdbx_description
1 polymer ?
#
loop_
_entity_poly.entity_id
_entity_poly.type
_entity_poly.pdbx_seq_one_letter_code
_entity_poly.pdbx_strand_id
1 'polypeptide(L)'
;MVLLDPRHVTRQKILNWKQSLKFPSRPHVSHAGVDLMKQLLCEPEDRLGSQASASVSRPNSVIVQNRRSGFFNFYSGRGSIDGAELIKAHSWFTGIDWVNIRKYPAPFRPELSHPEDTRHFDNDIPDEPLAPAGGAPADATRDPLLKDKIHGPRILEMRKALAFAGFTHRSPRGIDYDQVRIQDIYYPDGGDRKIQQQRARAHDTVREINTSNFIRRGRAISF
;
A
#
# COMPACT_ATOMS: atom_id res chain seq x y z
N MET A 1 11.41 2.12 28.84
CA MET A 1 12.26 2.16 27.64
C MET A 1 12.31 0.74 27.07
N VAL A 2 11.45 0.42 26.11
CA VAL A 2 11.46 -0.91 25.46
C VAL A 2 12.56 -0.86 24.41
N LEU A 3 13.74 -1.39 24.74
CA LEU A 3 14.79 -1.57 23.74
C LEU A 3 14.25 -2.53 22.67
N LEU A 4 14.02 -2.01 21.47
CA LEU A 4 13.72 -2.82 20.31
C LEU A 4 14.83 -3.86 20.13
N ASP A 5 14.43 -5.13 20.00
CA ASP A 5 15.38 -6.21 19.75
C ASP A 5 16.27 -5.86 18.53
N PRO A 6 17.56 -6.25 18.54
CA PRO A 6 18.40 -6.15 17.36
C PRO A 6 17.74 -6.85 16.15
N ARG A 7 17.89 -6.30 14.93
CA ARG A 7 17.22 -6.80 13.71
C ARG A 7 17.35 -8.31 13.49
N HIS A 8 18.52 -8.87 13.80
CA HIS A 8 18.79 -10.30 13.66
C HIS A 8 17.98 -11.16 14.65
N VAL A 9 17.75 -10.67 15.87
CA VAL A 9 16.90 -11.31 16.89
C VAL A 9 15.45 -11.29 16.43
N THR A 10 14.95 -10.14 15.96
CA THR A 10 13.58 -10.02 15.42
C THR A 10 13.36 -10.98 14.26
N ARG A 11 14.32 -11.08 13.33
CA ARG A 11 14.27 -12.05 12.22
C ARG A 11 14.17 -13.48 12.74
N GLN A 12 14.99 -13.85 13.72
CA GLN A 12 14.97 -15.20 14.31
C GLN A 12 13.63 -15.50 15.00
N LYS A 13 13.04 -14.51 15.67
CA LYS A 13 11.70 -14.63 16.28
C LYS A 13 10.63 -14.86 15.21
N ILE A 14 10.66 -14.16 14.07
CA ILE A 14 9.71 -14.35 12.97
C ILE A 14 9.85 -15.75 12.35
N LEU A 15 11.08 -16.22 12.12
CA LEU A 15 11.32 -17.56 11.57
C LEU A 15 10.85 -18.66 12.54
N ASN A 16 11.08 -18.47 13.84
CA ASN A 16 10.67 -19.41 14.88
C ASN A 16 9.37 -18.97 15.59
N TRP A 17 8.42 -18.39 14.84
CA TRP A 17 7.20 -17.77 15.40
C TRP A 17 6.39 -18.73 16.28
N LYS A 18 6.35 -20.03 15.95
CA LYS A 18 5.65 -21.05 16.76
C LYS A 18 6.12 -21.10 18.21
N GLN A 19 7.40 -20.80 18.45
CA GLN A 19 8.01 -20.80 19.77
C GLN A 19 7.99 -19.40 20.39
N SER A 20 8.23 -18.37 19.58
CA SER A 20 8.44 -16.99 20.04
C SER A 20 7.14 -16.18 20.21
N LEU A 21 6.07 -16.52 19.50
CA LEU A 21 4.79 -15.80 19.56
C LEU A 21 4.07 -16.13 20.87
N LYS A 22 4.01 -15.16 21.77
CA LYS A 22 3.28 -15.24 23.04
C LYS A 22 2.46 -13.97 23.23
N PHE A 23 1.18 -14.13 23.54
CA PHE A 23 0.32 -12.99 23.88
C PHE A 23 0.46 -12.68 25.37
N PRO A 24 0.78 -11.43 25.75
CA PRO A 24 0.83 -11.05 27.15
C PRO A 24 -0.57 -11.10 27.77
N SER A 25 -0.64 -11.31 29.09
CA SER A 25 -1.92 -11.32 29.82
C SER A 25 -2.56 -9.94 29.96
N ARG A 26 -1.78 -8.87 29.74
CA ARG A 26 -2.23 -7.47 29.79
C ARG A 26 -1.65 -6.67 28.62
N PRO A 27 -2.42 -5.74 28.01
CA PRO A 27 -3.86 -5.48 28.25
C PRO A 27 -4.73 -6.68 27.85
N HIS A 28 -5.92 -6.81 28.47
CA HIS A 28 -6.83 -7.90 28.14
C HIS A 28 -7.39 -7.73 26.72
N VAL A 29 -7.25 -8.77 25.91
CA VAL A 29 -7.84 -8.86 24.57
C VAL A 29 -8.92 -9.94 24.59
N SER A 30 -10.02 -9.72 23.88
CA SER A 30 -11.08 -10.72 23.78
C SER A 30 -10.58 -12.03 23.17
N HIS A 31 -11.26 -13.14 23.46
CA HIS A 31 -10.94 -14.42 22.84
C HIS A 31 -10.99 -14.36 21.31
N ALA A 32 -12.02 -13.73 20.73
CA ALA A 32 -12.16 -13.55 19.29
C ALA A 32 -11.02 -12.70 18.70
N GLY A 33 -10.51 -11.71 19.43
CA GLY A 33 -9.37 -10.90 18.99
C GLY A 33 -8.07 -11.70 18.98
N VAL A 34 -7.84 -12.51 20.02
CA VAL A 34 -6.68 -13.42 20.06
C VAL A 34 -6.77 -14.51 19.00
N ASP A 35 -7.96 -15.04 18.76
CA ASP A 35 -8.21 -16.03 17.70
C ASP A 35 -7.90 -15.45 16.31
N LEU A 36 -8.40 -14.25 16.00
CA LEU A 36 -8.07 -13.55 14.75
C LEU A 36 -6.55 -13.38 14.59
N MET A 37 -5.86 -12.93 15.65
CA MET A 37 -4.40 -12.76 15.61
C MET A 37 -3.68 -14.09 15.34
N LYS A 38 -4.13 -15.20 15.93
CA LYS A 38 -3.53 -16.53 15.68
C LYS A 38 -3.78 -17.04 14.27
N GLN A 39 -4.97 -16.78 13.70
CA GLN A 39 -5.30 -17.16 12.32
C GLN A 39 -4.58 -16.30 11.27
N LEU A 40 -4.06 -15.13 11.65
CA LEU A 40 -3.24 -14.28 10.77
C LEU A 40 -1.73 -14.56 10.95
N LEU A 41 -1.29 -14.74 12.19
CA LEU A 41 0.10 -15.00 12.59
C LEU A 41 0.38 -16.50 12.63
N CYS A 42 0.23 -17.17 11.49
CA CYS A 42 0.46 -18.60 11.31
C CYS A 42 1.20 -18.91 10.01
N GLU A 43 1.29 -20.20 9.65
CA GLU A 43 1.82 -20.62 8.36
C GLU A 43 0.99 -20.02 7.21
N PRO A 44 1.62 -19.66 6.07
CA PRO A 44 0.91 -19.03 4.96
C PRO A 44 -0.29 -19.82 4.44
N GLU A 45 -0.22 -21.15 4.50
CA GLU A 45 -1.27 -22.05 4.01
C GLU A 45 -2.50 -22.03 4.91
N ASP A 46 -2.31 -21.88 6.22
CA ASP A 46 -3.37 -21.88 7.24
C ASP A 46 -3.91 -20.46 7.53
N ARG A 47 -3.35 -19.43 6.88
CA ARG A 47 -3.67 -18.03 7.16
C ARG A 47 -5.09 -17.69 6.73
N LEU A 48 -5.87 -17.03 7.60
CA LEU A 48 -7.19 -16.54 7.22
C LEU A 48 -7.10 -15.63 5.99
N GLY A 49 -7.84 -16.00 4.93
CA GLY A 49 -7.77 -15.33 3.62
C GLY A 49 -6.71 -15.90 2.66
N SER A 50 -6.01 -16.98 3.02
CA SER A 50 -5.13 -17.74 2.12
C SER A 50 -5.96 -18.52 1.10
N GLN A 51 -6.39 -17.85 0.04
CA GLN A 51 -6.67 -18.57 -1.20
C GLN A 51 -5.35 -18.73 -1.95
N ALA A 52 -5.06 -19.95 -2.42
CA ALA A 52 -4.08 -20.12 -3.48
C ALA A 52 -4.60 -19.34 -4.68
N SER A 53 -4.14 -18.10 -4.85
CA SER A 53 -4.58 -17.29 -5.97
C SER A 53 -4.27 -18.06 -7.24
N ALA A 54 -5.28 -18.29 -8.10
CA ALA A 54 -5.08 -18.86 -9.42
C ALA A 54 -4.05 -18.06 -10.25
N SER A 55 -3.81 -16.80 -9.87
CA SER A 55 -2.84 -15.88 -10.45
C SER A 55 -1.39 -16.05 -9.96
N VAL A 56 -1.11 -16.90 -8.96
CA VAL A 56 0.26 -17.29 -8.61
C VAL A 56 0.49 -18.73 -9.08
N SER A 57 0.59 -18.90 -10.41
CA SER A 57 1.18 -20.12 -10.97
C SER A 57 2.67 -20.15 -10.60
N ARG A 58 2.98 -20.58 -9.39
CA ARG A 58 4.36 -20.91 -8.99
C ARG A 58 4.78 -22.12 -9.83
N PRO A 59 5.87 -22.04 -10.62
CA PRO A 59 6.29 -23.14 -11.48
C PRO A 59 6.58 -24.47 -10.73
N ASN A 60 6.69 -24.45 -9.40
CA ASN A 60 6.93 -25.62 -8.54
C ASN A 60 5.72 -26.04 -7.67
N SER A 61 4.48 -25.77 -8.10
CA SER A 61 3.27 -26.04 -7.30
C SER A 61 2.93 -27.53 -7.10
N VAL A 62 3.62 -28.46 -7.77
CA VAL A 62 3.32 -29.91 -7.72
C VAL A 62 3.74 -30.56 -6.38
N ILE A 63 4.60 -29.93 -5.58
CA ILE A 63 5.14 -30.52 -4.33
C ILE A 63 4.28 -30.19 -3.09
N VAL A 64 3.24 -29.35 -3.20
CA VAL A 64 2.44 -28.91 -2.04
C VAL A 64 1.20 -29.80 -1.78
N GLN A 65 0.88 -30.72 -2.68
CA GLN A 65 -0.28 -31.60 -2.51
C GLN A 65 -0.12 -32.63 -1.37
N ASN A 66 1.12 -32.94 -0.95
CA ASN A 66 1.39 -34.01 0.01
C ASN A 66 1.49 -33.56 1.49
N ARG A 67 1.17 -32.30 1.80
CA ARG A 67 1.17 -31.77 3.19
C ARG A 67 -0.21 -31.30 3.66
N ARG A 68 -1.29 -31.86 3.10
CA ARG A 68 -2.64 -31.60 3.58
C ARG A 68 -2.88 -32.38 4.88
N SER A 69 -2.92 -31.67 6.00
CA SER A 69 -3.53 -32.18 7.23
C SER A 69 -5.02 -32.35 6.97
N GLY A 70 -5.50 -33.60 6.93
CA GLY A 70 -6.84 -33.97 6.47
C GLY A 70 -7.99 -33.63 7.43
N PHE A 71 -8.17 -32.36 7.81
CA PHE A 71 -9.23 -31.96 8.75
C PHE A 71 -10.21 -30.87 8.29
N PHE A 72 -10.09 -30.29 7.09
CA PHE A 72 -11.15 -29.41 6.57
C PHE A 72 -11.33 -29.57 5.07
N ASN A 73 -12.38 -30.28 4.66
CA ASN A 73 -12.79 -30.31 3.27
C ASN A 73 -14.28 -30.63 3.15
N PHE A 74 -15.15 -29.71 3.58
CA PHE A 74 -16.56 -29.70 3.20
C PHE A 74 -17.06 -28.26 3.20
N TYR A 75 -16.84 -27.53 2.09
CA TYR A 75 -17.79 -26.62 1.42
C TYR A 75 -17.18 -26.20 0.06
N SER A 76 -16.77 -27.18 -0.76
CA SER A 76 -16.52 -26.92 -2.19
C SER A 76 -17.86 -26.91 -2.91
N GLY A 77 -18.53 -25.76 -2.83
CA GLY A 77 -19.77 -25.50 -3.55
C GLY A 77 -20.03 -24.00 -3.57
N ARG A 78 -19.80 -23.37 -4.73
CA ARG A 78 -20.19 -22.01 -5.13
C ARG A 78 -19.18 -20.88 -4.81
N GLY A 79 -18.53 -20.39 -5.87
CA GLY A 79 -17.81 -19.12 -5.90
C GLY A 79 -16.40 -19.20 -5.32
N SER A 80 -15.43 -18.59 -6.01
CA SER A 80 -14.15 -18.23 -5.39
C SER A 80 -14.47 -17.27 -4.24
N ILE A 81 -14.60 -17.79 -3.02
CA ILE A 81 -14.73 -16.94 -1.83
C ILE A 81 -13.42 -16.17 -1.75
N ASP A 82 -13.46 -14.87 -2.06
CA ASP A 82 -12.31 -13.99 -1.93
C ASP A 82 -11.77 -14.10 -0.50
N GLY A 83 -10.44 -14.15 -0.35
CA GLY A 83 -9.81 -14.27 0.96
C GLY A 83 -10.26 -13.16 1.93
N ALA A 84 -10.62 -12.00 1.40
CA ALA A 84 -11.20 -10.91 2.17
C ALA A 84 -12.54 -11.26 2.85
N GLU A 85 -13.41 -12.04 2.20
CA GLU A 85 -14.72 -12.41 2.78
C GLU A 85 -14.56 -13.32 4.00
N LEU A 86 -13.55 -14.19 4.00
CA LEU A 86 -13.22 -15.02 5.16
C LEU A 86 -12.80 -14.15 6.37
N ILE A 87 -12.06 -13.08 6.12
CA ILE A 87 -11.66 -12.12 7.16
C ILE A 87 -12.89 -11.36 7.68
N LYS A 88 -13.75 -10.86 6.78
CA LYS A 88 -14.96 -10.11 7.15
C LYS A 88 -15.96 -10.93 7.97
N ALA A 89 -16.03 -12.23 7.71
CA ALA A 89 -16.92 -13.17 8.41
C ALA A 89 -16.41 -13.59 9.80
N HIS A 90 -15.17 -13.24 10.17
CA HIS A 90 -14.60 -13.63 11.45
C HIS A 90 -15.34 -12.98 12.63
N SER A 91 -15.57 -13.75 13.71
CA SER A 91 -16.35 -13.33 14.89
C SER A 91 -15.88 -12.04 15.55
N TRP A 92 -14.60 -11.69 15.39
CA TRP A 92 -14.05 -10.41 15.86
C TRP A 92 -14.71 -9.18 15.21
N PHE A 93 -15.21 -9.31 13.98
CA PHE A 93 -15.88 -8.24 13.23
C PHE A 93 -17.41 -8.35 13.27
N THR A 94 -17.97 -9.11 14.22
CA THR A 94 -19.42 -9.21 14.40
C THR A 94 -20.03 -7.82 14.61
N GLY A 95 -21.06 -7.49 13.83
CA GLY A 95 -21.74 -6.19 13.90
C GLY A 95 -21.14 -5.07 13.05
N ILE A 96 -20.03 -5.32 12.34
CA ILE A 96 -19.48 -4.36 11.38
C ILE A 96 -20.29 -4.38 10.08
N ASP A 97 -20.92 -3.26 9.75
CA ASP A 97 -21.51 -3.02 8.43
C ASP A 97 -20.43 -2.58 7.43
N TRP A 98 -19.87 -3.55 6.71
CA TRP A 98 -18.84 -3.31 5.70
C TRP A 98 -19.30 -2.46 4.51
N VAL A 99 -20.60 -2.43 4.20
CA VAL A 99 -21.14 -1.65 3.07
C VAL A 99 -21.14 -0.18 3.41
N ASN A 100 -21.49 0.17 4.64
CA ASN A 100 -21.61 1.56 5.09
C ASN A 100 -20.46 2.01 5.99
N ILE A 101 -19.40 1.22 6.17
CA ILE A 101 -18.30 1.50 7.11
C ILE A 101 -17.69 2.91 6.95
N ARG A 102 -17.64 3.44 5.72
CA ARG A 102 -17.11 4.78 5.42
C ARG A 102 -18.01 5.94 5.85
N LYS A 103 -19.29 5.67 6.14
CA LYS A 103 -20.28 6.68 6.57
C LYS A 103 -20.27 6.88 8.09
N TYR A 104 -19.76 5.92 8.85
CA TYR A 104 -19.68 6.06 10.30
C TYR A 104 -18.60 7.08 10.70
N PRO A 105 -18.82 7.84 11.79
CA PRO A 105 -17.76 8.68 12.34
C PRO A 105 -16.59 7.81 12.81
N ALA A 106 -15.38 8.18 12.41
CA ALA A 106 -14.19 7.46 12.85
C ALA A 106 -13.99 7.67 14.37
N PRO A 107 -13.54 6.65 15.12
CA PRO A 107 -13.34 6.76 16.57
C PRO A 107 -12.33 7.86 16.97
N PHE A 108 -11.38 8.16 16.08
CA PHE A 108 -10.41 9.23 16.25
C PHE A 108 -10.46 10.16 15.04
N ARG A 109 -10.63 11.45 15.30
CA ARG A 109 -10.56 12.53 14.30
C ARG A 109 -9.33 13.38 14.65
N PRO A 110 -8.27 13.39 13.82
CA PRO A 110 -7.08 14.19 14.11
C PRO A 110 -7.41 15.68 14.05
N GLU A 111 -6.86 16.43 14.99
CA GLU A 111 -6.96 17.89 15.01
C GLU A 111 -5.96 18.49 14.03
N LEU A 112 -6.45 19.33 13.12
CA LEU A 112 -5.63 20.04 12.13
C LEU A 112 -5.81 21.54 12.33
N SER A 113 -4.71 22.28 12.22
CA SER A 113 -4.70 23.74 12.37
C SER A 113 -4.80 24.43 11.01
N HIS A 114 -4.19 23.81 9.99
CA HIS A 114 -4.13 24.31 8.62
C HIS A 114 -3.89 23.13 7.65
N PRO A 115 -4.05 23.33 6.33
CA PRO A 115 -3.91 22.25 5.34
C PRO A 115 -2.51 21.62 5.25
N GLU A 116 -1.47 22.32 5.70
CA GLU A 116 -0.07 21.87 5.65
C GLU A 116 0.43 21.38 7.03
N ASP A 117 -0.48 21.12 7.97
CA ASP A 117 -0.14 20.73 9.33
C ASP A 117 0.54 19.35 9.40
N THR A 118 1.81 19.32 9.78
CA THR A 118 2.62 18.10 9.90
C THR A 118 2.72 17.56 11.33
N ARG A 119 1.93 18.05 12.30
CA ARG A 119 2.08 17.67 13.72
C ARG A 119 1.90 16.18 14.02
N HIS A 120 1.17 15.46 13.16
CA HIS A 120 0.89 14.03 13.31
C HIS A 120 1.95 13.15 12.63
N PHE A 121 3.07 13.75 12.21
CA PHE A 121 4.27 13.08 11.70
C PHE A 121 5.45 13.25 12.67
N ASP A 122 6.41 12.34 12.60
CA ASP A 122 7.64 12.41 13.40
C ASP A 122 8.54 13.56 12.91
N ASN A 123 9.07 14.37 13.84
CA ASN A 123 9.92 15.52 13.52
C ASN A 123 11.42 15.17 13.49
N ASP A 124 11.80 14.01 14.01
CA ASP A 124 13.17 13.57 14.28
C ASP A 124 13.64 12.49 13.29
N ILE A 125 13.27 12.63 12.02
CA ILE A 125 13.85 11.82 10.95
C ILE A 125 15.26 12.37 10.70
N PRO A 126 16.33 11.60 10.98
CA PRO A 126 17.68 12.05 10.70
C PRO A 126 17.84 12.31 9.19
N ASP A 127 18.54 13.38 8.83
CA ASP A 127 18.87 13.73 7.44
C ASP A 127 19.75 12.67 6.75
N GLU A 128 20.24 11.68 7.50
CA GLU A 128 21.06 10.61 6.97
C GLU A 128 20.27 9.78 5.94
N PRO A 129 20.80 9.64 4.71
CA PRO A 129 20.17 8.81 3.72
C PRO A 129 20.07 7.39 4.26
N LEU A 130 18.90 6.77 4.09
CA LEU A 130 18.70 5.36 4.41
C LEU A 130 19.88 4.55 3.86
N ALA A 131 20.48 3.73 4.72
CA ALA A 131 21.57 2.85 4.32
C ALA A 131 21.17 2.13 3.02
N PRO A 132 22.06 2.05 2.01
CA PRO A 132 21.74 1.42 0.74
C PRO A 132 21.09 0.06 0.94
N ALA A 133 20.08 -0.27 0.11
CA ALA A 133 19.38 -1.54 0.21
C ALA A 133 20.39 -2.72 0.18
N GLY A 134 20.46 -3.46 1.29
CA GLY A 134 21.40 -4.58 1.45
C GLY A 134 22.79 -4.22 2.00
N GLY A 135 23.02 -3.00 2.47
CA GLY A 135 24.28 -2.57 3.09
C GLY A 135 25.47 -2.50 2.12
N ALA A 136 25.21 -2.58 0.82
CA ALA A 136 26.23 -2.48 -0.21
C ALA A 136 26.59 -1.00 -0.42
N PRO A 137 27.87 -0.62 -0.54
CA PRO A 137 28.23 0.75 -0.91
C PRO A 137 27.56 1.11 -2.25
N ALA A 138 27.26 2.40 -2.46
CA ALA A 138 26.58 2.88 -3.67
C ALA A 138 27.24 2.44 -4.98
N ASP A 139 28.54 2.13 -4.92
CA ASP A 139 29.38 1.71 -6.05
C ASP A 139 29.49 0.17 -6.22
N ALA A 140 28.88 -0.63 -5.35
CA ALA A 140 28.94 -2.09 -5.43
C ALA A 140 27.94 -2.67 -6.44
N THR A 141 27.94 -2.16 -7.67
CA THR A 141 27.11 -2.71 -8.74
C THR A 141 27.63 -4.09 -9.12
N ARG A 142 26.92 -5.13 -8.67
CA ARG A 142 27.26 -6.55 -8.92
C ARG A 142 26.87 -7.05 -10.32
N ASP A 143 26.61 -6.16 -11.27
CA ASP A 143 26.14 -6.55 -12.60
C ASP A 143 27.30 -7.01 -13.50
N PRO A 144 27.30 -8.27 -13.97
CA PRO A 144 28.34 -8.76 -14.87
C PRO A 144 28.45 -7.98 -16.19
N LEU A 145 27.35 -7.47 -16.75
CA LEU A 145 27.32 -6.72 -18.02
C LEU A 145 27.97 -5.34 -17.89
N LEU A 146 28.02 -4.80 -16.68
CA LEU A 146 28.66 -3.50 -16.42
C LEU A 146 30.17 -3.62 -16.16
N LYS A 147 30.70 -4.85 -16.07
CA LYS A 147 32.16 -5.10 -15.93
C LYS A 147 32.91 -5.06 -17.26
N ASP A 148 32.20 -5.14 -18.39
CA ASP A 148 32.80 -5.02 -19.72
C ASP A 148 33.27 -3.58 -19.95
N LYS A 149 34.56 -3.40 -20.24
CA LYS A 149 35.18 -2.09 -20.48
C LYS A 149 34.65 -1.39 -21.73
N ILE A 150 34.18 -2.14 -22.73
CA ILE A 150 33.76 -1.60 -24.03
C ILE A 150 32.25 -1.36 -24.05
N HIS A 151 31.46 -2.35 -23.63
CA HIS A 151 30.00 -2.27 -23.72
C HIS A 151 29.31 -1.83 -22.44
N GLY A 152 29.96 -1.97 -21.27
CA GLY A 152 29.41 -1.61 -19.97
C GLY A 152 28.94 -0.14 -19.87
N PRO A 153 29.72 0.86 -20.33
CA PRO A 153 29.29 2.27 -20.29
C PRO A 153 27.98 2.52 -21.04
N ARG A 154 27.85 1.96 -22.26
CA ARG A 154 26.65 2.09 -23.09
C ARG A 154 25.44 1.40 -22.46
N ILE A 155 25.64 0.21 -21.88
CA ILE A 155 24.58 -0.54 -21.20
C ILE A 155 24.08 0.23 -19.97
N LEU A 156 24.99 0.83 -19.20
CA LEU A 156 24.63 1.66 -18.06
C LEU A 156 23.82 2.88 -18.49
N GLU A 157 24.26 3.58 -19.53
CA GLU A 157 23.57 4.75 -20.08
C GLU A 157 22.15 4.40 -20.55
N MET A 158 22.00 3.32 -21.32
CA MET A 158 20.69 2.85 -21.78
C MET A 158 19.77 2.52 -20.59
N ARG A 159 20.27 1.85 -19.56
CA ARG A 159 19.49 1.53 -18.37
C ARG A 159 19.08 2.77 -17.60
N LYS A 160 19.97 3.76 -17.44
CA LYS A 160 19.64 5.05 -16.82
C LYS A 160 18.56 5.78 -17.60
N ALA A 161 18.69 5.82 -18.93
CA ALA A 161 17.74 6.50 -19.80
C ALA A 161 16.33 5.87 -19.75
N LEU A 162 16.26 4.54 -19.60
CA LEU A 162 14.99 3.80 -19.60
C LEU A 162 14.47 3.44 -18.20
N ALA A 163 15.24 3.70 -17.14
CA ALA A 163 14.88 3.32 -15.76
C ALA A 163 13.52 3.84 -15.32
N PHE A 164 13.11 5.01 -15.83
CA PHE A 164 11.85 5.67 -15.47
C PHE A 164 10.90 5.85 -16.66
N ALA A 165 11.16 5.16 -17.78
CA ALA A 165 10.24 5.18 -18.91
C ALA A 165 8.88 4.59 -18.50
N GLY A 166 7.80 5.34 -18.70
CA GLY A 166 6.45 4.94 -18.28
C GLY A 166 6.10 5.28 -16.82
N PHE A 167 7.02 5.84 -16.04
CA PHE A 167 6.76 6.26 -14.66
C PHE A 167 5.85 7.50 -14.58
N THR A 168 5.78 8.30 -15.66
CA THR A 168 4.89 9.47 -15.70
C THR A 168 3.43 9.04 -15.67
N HIS A 169 2.79 9.26 -14.52
CA HIS A 169 1.36 9.09 -14.32
C HIS A 169 0.65 10.45 -14.28
N ARG A 170 -0.45 10.58 -15.01
CA ARG A 170 -1.39 11.69 -14.88
C ARG A 170 -2.73 11.10 -14.50
N SER A 171 -3.23 11.46 -13.32
CA SER A 171 -4.57 11.05 -12.90
C SER A 171 -5.59 11.49 -13.96
N PRO A 172 -6.58 10.65 -14.29
CA PRO A 172 -7.77 11.12 -15.01
C PRO A 172 -8.33 12.37 -14.33
N ARG A 173 -8.92 13.29 -15.10
CA ARG A 173 -9.54 14.52 -14.54
C ARG A 173 -10.46 14.12 -13.39
N GLY A 174 -10.22 14.71 -12.21
CA GLY A 174 -10.74 14.22 -10.94
C GLY A 174 -12.26 14.05 -10.94
N ILE A 175 -12.71 12.84 -10.58
CA ILE A 175 -14.01 12.69 -9.94
C ILE A 175 -13.79 13.17 -8.51
N ASP A 176 -14.44 14.27 -8.16
CA ASP A 176 -14.22 14.97 -6.90
C ASP A 176 -14.89 14.22 -5.75
N TYR A 177 -14.09 13.49 -4.98
CA TYR A 177 -14.52 12.84 -3.74
C TYR A 177 -14.06 13.61 -2.48
N ASP A 178 -13.24 14.64 -2.63
CA ASP A 178 -12.48 15.27 -1.53
C ASP A 178 -13.00 16.64 -1.12
N GLN A 179 -13.72 17.38 -1.98
CA GLN A 179 -14.26 18.69 -1.60
C GLN A 179 -15.24 18.63 -0.42
N VAL A 180 -15.99 17.54 -0.27
CA VAL A 180 -16.99 17.39 0.79
C VAL A 180 -16.31 17.28 2.17
N ARG A 181 -15.23 16.50 2.30
CA ARG A 181 -14.66 16.17 3.61
C ARG A 181 -13.71 17.24 4.16
N ILE A 182 -12.98 17.95 3.29
CA ILE A 182 -12.04 19.01 3.72
C ILE A 182 -12.83 20.26 4.16
N GLN A 183 -13.89 20.63 3.44
CA GLN A 183 -14.73 21.76 3.83
C GLN A 183 -15.37 21.54 5.20
N ASP A 184 -15.90 20.35 5.48
CA ASP A 184 -16.52 20.01 6.78
C ASP A 184 -15.54 19.96 7.96
N ILE A 185 -14.23 19.91 7.70
CA ILE A 185 -13.18 19.93 8.75
C ILE A 185 -12.72 21.36 9.03
N TYR A 186 -12.59 22.20 8.00
CA TYR A 186 -12.02 23.54 8.13
C TYR A 186 -13.07 24.65 8.23
N TYR A 187 -14.29 24.43 7.74
CA TYR A 187 -15.40 25.38 7.75
C TYR A 187 -16.69 24.73 8.29
N PRO A 188 -16.82 24.54 9.62
CA PRO A 188 -17.95 23.84 10.22
C PRO A 188 -19.26 24.65 10.29
N ASP A 189 -19.23 25.95 9.99
CA ASP A 189 -20.40 26.83 10.06
C ASP A 189 -20.97 27.08 8.65
N GLY A 190 -22.03 26.35 8.35
CA GLY A 190 -22.72 26.36 7.07
C GLY A 190 -23.40 27.70 6.79
N GLY A 191 -22.72 28.57 6.06
CA GLY A 191 -23.34 29.71 5.39
C GLY A 191 -23.98 29.29 4.08
N ASP A 192 -25.31 29.17 4.06
CA ASP A 192 -26.16 28.99 2.87
C ASP A 192 -25.69 29.86 1.69
N ARG A 193 -24.97 29.26 0.75
CA ARG A 193 -24.78 29.82 -0.60
C ARG A 193 -25.32 28.83 -1.60
N LYS A 194 -26.55 29.09 -2.04
CA LYS A 194 -27.14 28.51 -3.24
C LYS A 194 -26.12 28.58 -4.37
N ILE A 195 -25.67 27.42 -4.85
CA ILE A 195 -24.85 27.31 -6.05
C ILE A 195 -25.75 27.72 -7.23
N GLN A 196 -25.68 29.00 -7.59
CA GLN A 196 -26.34 29.49 -8.78
C GLN A 196 -25.54 29.00 -9.98
N GLN A 197 -26.09 28.00 -10.64
CA GLN A 197 -25.64 27.42 -11.89
C GLN A 197 -25.57 28.50 -12.98
N GLN A 198 -24.45 29.21 -13.09
CA GLN A 198 -24.17 30.05 -14.26
C GLN A 198 -23.62 29.16 -15.37
N ARG A 199 -24.53 28.75 -16.25
CA ARG A 199 -24.20 28.34 -17.63
C ARG A 199 -23.56 29.54 -18.34
N ALA A 200 -22.24 29.61 -18.36
CA ALA A 200 -21.52 30.48 -19.27
C ALA A 200 -21.18 29.69 -20.55
N ARG A 201 -22.04 29.92 -21.53
CA ARG A 201 -21.90 29.78 -22.99
C ARG A 201 -20.60 29.19 -23.52
N ALA A 202 -20.79 28.17 -24.36
CA ALA A 202 -19.88 27.81 -25.43
C ALA A 202 -19.44 29.06 -26.20
N HIS A 203 -18.13 29.18 -26.40
CA HIS A 203 -17.60 29.92 -27.53
C HIS A 203 -16.65 28.98 -28.26
N ASP A 204 -17.13 28.52 -29.41
CA ASP A 204 -16.32 27.92 -30.45
C ASP A 204 -15.16 28.87 -30.80
N THR A 205 -13.95 28.32 -30.84
CA THR A 205 -12.93 28.78 -31.78
C THR A 205 -12.43 27.56 -32.53
N VAL A 206 -12.74 27.61 -33.81
CA VAL A 206 -12.42 26.67 -34.88
C VAL A 206 -10.92 26.40 -34.94
N ARG A 207 -10.60 25.17 -35.33
CA ARG A 207 -9.27 24.63 -35.66
C ARG A 207 -8.45 25.58 -36.55
N GLU A 208 -7.20 25.81 -36.17
CA GLU A 208 -6.10 25.86 -37.14
C GLU A 208 -5.14 24.69 -36.85
N ILE A 209 -5.01 23.84 -37.85
CA ILE A 209 -4.01 22.78 -37.93
C ILE A 209 -2.72 23.49 -38.35
N ASN A 210 -1.81 23.72 -37.40
CA ASN A 210 -0.44 24.07 -37.72
C ASN A 210 0.51 23.05 -37.08
N THR A 211 0.99 22.16 -37.94
CA THR A 211 2.12 21.27 -37.70
C THR A 211 3.38 22.09 -37.50
N SER A 212 3.76 22.35 -36.25
CA SER A 212 5.14 22.72 -35.93
C SER A 212 5.49 22.35 -34.49
N ASN A 213 6.49 21.48 -34.38
CA ASN A 213 7.20 21.03 -33.19
C ASN A 213 7.34 22.13 -32.10
N PHE A 214 6.58 22.00 -31.00
CA PHE A 214 6.95 22.63 -29.73
C PHE A 214 6.76 21.64 -28.58
N ILE A 215 7.80 20.82 -28.40
CA ILE A 215 8.05 20.09 -27.15
C ILE A 215 8.29 21.16 -26.06
N ARG A 216 7.27 21.46 -25.23
CA ARG A 216 7.51 22.19 -23.99
C ARG A 216 8.28 21.28 -23.05
N ARG A 217 9.60 21.48 -23.02
CA ARG A 217 10.54 20.88 -22.08
C ARG A 217 10.08 21.23 -20.65
N GLY A 218 9.55 20.25 -19.93
CA GLY A 218 9.42 20.35 -18.48
C GLY A 218 10.81 20.41 -17.87
N ARG A 219 11.08 21.43 -17.06
CA ARG A 219 12.32 21.56 -16.30
C ARG A 219 12.37 20.41 -15.29
N ALA A 220 13.33 19.51 -15.45
CA ALA A 220 13.75 18.62 -14.38
C ALA A 220 14.49 19.47 -13.33
N ILE A 221 14.15 19.26 -12.06
CA ILE A 221 14.91 19.75 -10.92
C ILE A 221 16.21 18.95 -10.90
N SER A 222 17.33 19.62 -11.14
CA SER A 222 18.68 19.06 -10.98
C SER A 222 19.06 19.09 -9.50
N PHE A 223 19.48 17.94 -8.97
CA PHE A 223 20.36 17.87 -7.81
C PHE A 223 21.81 17.92 -8.28
#